data_AF-A0A841YT85-F1
#
_entry.id   AF-A0A841YT85-F1
#
_cell.length_a   1.000
_cell.length_b   1.000
_cell.length_c   1.000
_cell.angle_alpha   90.00
_cell.angle_beta   90.00
_cell.angle_gamma   90.00
#
_symmetry.space_group_name_H-M   'P 1'
#
loop_
_entity.id
_entity.type
_entity.pdbx_description
1 polymer ?
#
loop_
_entity_poly.entity_id
_entity_poly.type
_entity_poly.pdbx_seq_one_letter_code
_entity_poly.pdbx_strand_id
1 'polypeptide(L)'
;MGIFKNEEAENRDDVLNRDVESVLISTGPTAVNHDVVQVVFVRNYVQAEAKVGWAATSDFSGIVRGLQEQAHELGGDAVLNCHFEEQFIREEDGKLLMSQVGYGTVVMTKITRF
;
A
#
# COMPACT_ATOMS: atom_id res chain seq x y z
N MET A 1 17.79 -37.57 0.00
CA MET A 1 17.87 -36.24 -0.62
C MET A 1 16.69 -35.45 -0.09
N GLY A 2 16.91 -34.62 0.93
CA GLY A 2 15.82 -33.90 1.59
C GLY A 2 15.29 -32.80 0.67
N ILE A 3 13.99 -32.86 0.38
CA ILE A 3 13.29 -31.83 -0.39
C ILE A 3 12.98 -30.70 0.60
N PHE A 4 13.97 -29.87 0.89
CA PHE A 4 13.70 -28.57 1.51
C PHE A 4 13.13 -27.68 0.40
N LYS A 5 11.80 -27.70 0.23
CA LYS A 5 11.12 -26.67 -0.56
C LYS A 5 11.42 -25.32 0.10
N ASN A 6 11.77 -24.32 -0.71
CA ASN A 6 12.05 -22.98 -0.23
C ASN A 6 10.73 -22.32 0.23
N GLU A 7 10.50 -22.24 1.53
CA GLU A 7 9.28 -21.71 2.14
C GLU A 7 8.96 -20.27 1.68
N GLU A 8 9.99 -19.47 1.38
CA GLU A 8 9.83 -18.09 0.87
C GLU A 8 9.15 -18.06 -0.50
N ALA A 9 9.48 -19.00 -1.39
CA ALA A 9 8.88 -19.08 -2.71
C ALA A 9 7.41 -19.54 -2.64
N GLU A 10 7.11 -20.47 -1.72
CA GLU A 10 5.74 -20.97 -1.52
C GLU A 10 4.82 -19.88 -0.94
N ASN A 11 5.31 -19.09 0.03
CA ASN A 11 4.55 -17.97 0.58
C ASN A 11 4.29 -16.87 -0.45
N ARG A 12 5.27 -16.59 -1.32
CA ARG A 12 5.10 -15.62 -2.41
C ARG A 12 4.02 -16.05 -3.40
N ASP A 13 4.06 -17.30 -3.84
CA ASP A 13 3.08 -17.85 -4.77
C ASP A 13 1.67 -17.88 -4.15
N ASP A 14 1.56 -18.19 -2.85
CA ASP A 14 0.30 -18.13 -2.12
C ASP A 14 -0.31 -16.72 -2.10
N VAL A 15 0.50 -15.67 -1.99
CA VAL A 15 0.04 -14.27 -2.02
C VAL A 15 -0.40 -13.86 -3.42
N LEU A 16 0.39 -14.20 -4.44
CA LEU A 16 0.08 -13.86 -5.84
C LEU A 16 -1.22 -14.50 -6.33
N ASN A 17 -1.63 -15.62 -5.72
CA ASN A 17 -2.90 -16.30 -6.02
C ASN A 17 -4.12 -15.74 -5.25
N ARG A 18 -3.94 -14.77 -4.35
CA ARG A 18 -5.03 -14.13 -3.60
C ARG A 18 -5.50 -12.85 -4.29
N ASP A 19 -6.67 -12.38 -3.87
CA ASP A 19 -7.17 -11.06 -4.27
C ASP A 19 -6.28 -9.95 -3.71
N VAL A 20 -6.01 -8.94 -4.52
CA VAL A 20 -5.23 -7.74 -4.12
C VAL A 20 -5.80 -7.09 -2.85
N GLU A 21 -7.12 -7.10 -2.67
CA GLU A 21 -7.81 -6.51 -1.52
C GLU A 21 -7.52 -7.23 -0.20
N SER A 22 -6.98 -8.46 -0.27
CA SER A 22 -6.55 -9.22 0.91
C SER A 22 -5.23 -8.71 1.50
N VAL A 23 -4.47 -7.89 0.77
CA VAL A 23 -3.25 -7.25 1.28
C VAL A 23 -3.62 -6.26 2.38
N LEU A 24 -3.07 -6.47 3.58
CA LEU A 24 -3.35 -5.65 4.75
C LEU A 24 -2.59 -4.33 4.71
N ILE A 25 -3.28 -3.22 4.99
CA ILE A 25 -2.65 -1.90 5.10
C ILE A 25 -2.73 -1.42 6.56
N SER A 26 -1.61 -1.01 7.13
CA SER A 26 -1.53 -0.52 8.52
C SER A 26 -0.65 0.72 8.62
N THR A 27 -1.13 1.73 9.36
CA THR A 27 -0.34 2.92 9.73
C THR A 27 0.66 2.63 10.85
N GLY A 28 0.51 1.52 11.57
CA GLY A 28 1.41 1.10 12.65
C GLY A 28 2.16 -0.19 12.35
N PRO A 29 3.08 -0.59 13.25
CA PRO A 29 3.84 -1.82 13.13
C PRO A 29 2.99 -3.05 13.48
N THR A 30 3.54 -4.24 13.23
CA THR A 30 2.97 -5.53 13.67
C THR A 30 3.94 -6.27 14.59
N ALA A 31 3.40 -7.09 15.50
CA ALA A 31 4.18 -8.03 16.31
C ALA A 31 4.34 -9.41 15.64
N VAL A 32 3.74 -9.60 14.47
CA VAL A 32 3.83 -10.86 13.71
C VAL A 32 5.19 -10.96 13.03
N ASN A 33 5.80 -12.15 13.01
CA ASN A 33 7.07 -12.38 12.32
C ASN A 33 6.90 -12.22 10.81
N HIS A 34 7.76 -11.42 10.19
CA HIS A 34 7.67 -11.09 8.77
C HIS A 34 9.06 -10.74 8.21
N ASP A 35 9.23 -10.93 6.91
CA ASP A 35 10.36 -10.37 6.18
C ASP A 35 9.97 -9.05 5.54
N VAL A 36 10.90 -8.10 5.56
CA VAL A 36 10.76 -6.83 4.84
C VAL A 36 11.11 -7.06 3.38
N VAL A 37 10.18 -6.72 2.49
CA VAL A 37 10.39 -6.81 1.04
C VAL A 37 11.03 -5.52 0.54
N GLN A 38 10.30 -4.41 0.57
CA GLN A 38 10.80 -3.07 0.24
C GLN A 38 9.81 -1.97 0.66
N VAL A 39 10.22 -0.71 0.53
CA VAL A 39 9.32 0.45 0.67
C VAL A 39 8.65 0.75 -0.67
N VAL A 40 7.35 1.05 -0.65
CA VAL A 40 6.54 1.41 -1.83
C VAL A 40 5.92 2.80 -1.69
N PHE A 41 5.66 3.44 -2.82
CA PHE A 41 5.12 4.79 -2.91
C PHE A 41 4.02 4.86 -3.95
N VAL A 42 2.92 5.51 -3.61
CA VAL A 42 1.77 5.73 -4.50
C VAL A 42 1.41 7.20 -4.44
N ARG A 43 1.09 7.79 -5.59
CA ARG A 43 0.66 9.18 -5.69
C ARG A 43 -0.55 9.29 -6.59
N ASN A 44 -1.56 10.01 -6.11
CA ASN A 44 -2.75 10.35 -6.87
C ASN A 44 -2.92 11.87 -6.97
N TYR A 45 -3.46 12.32 -8.08
CA TYR A 45 -3.88 13.70 -8.29
C TYR A 45 -5.40 13.73 -8.43
N VAL A 46 -6.05 14.54 -7.59
CA VAL A 46 -7.49 14.78 -7.66
C VAL A 46 -7.70 16.24 -8.04
N GLN A 47 -8.47 16.50 -9.09
CA GLN A 47 -8.82 17.88 -9.44
C GLN A 47 -9.75 18.43 -8.36
N ALA A 48 -9.31 19.49 -7.67
CA ALA A 48 -10.09 20.12 -6.62
C ALA A 48 -10.95 21.24 -7.20
N GLU A 49 -12.28 21.09 -7.12
CA GLU A 49 -13.19 22.22 -7.34
C GLU A 49 -13.28 23.04 -6.07
N ALA A 50 -12.98 24.34 -6.15
CA ALA A 50 -13.19 25.27 -5.04
C ALA A 50 -14.70 25.42 -4.77
N LYS A 51 -15.26 24.60 -3.88
CA LYS A 51 -16.63 24.77 -3.37
C LYS A 51 -16.60 25.36 -1.96
N VAL A 52 -17.41 26.40 -1.74
CA VAL A 52 -17.64 26.99 -0.42
C VAL A 52 -18.23 25.90 0.49
N GLY A 53 -17.54 25.61 1.60
CA GLY A 53 -17.98 24.59 2.56
C GLY A 53 -17.40 23.18 2.34
N TRP A 54 -16.32 23.04 1.55
CA TRP A 54 -15.63 21.76 1.39
C TRP A 54 -15.06 21.29 2.74
N ALA A 55 -15.67 20.28 3.35
CA ALA A 55 -15.05 19.50 4.41
C ALA A 55 -14.24 18.41 3.72
N ALA A 56 -12.92 18.51 3.77
CA ALA A 56 -12.01 17.50 3.26
C ALA A 56 -12.14 16.21 4.09
N THR A 57 -13.10 15.36 3.78
CA THR A 57 -12.93 13.94 4.04
C THR A 57 -12.17 13.40 2.83
N SER A 58 -10.86 13.50 2.91
CA SER A 58 -9.96 13.05 1.87
C SER A 58 -10.12 11.56 1.64
N ASP A 59 -10.58 11.20 0.44
CA ASP A 59 -10.68 9.80 0.04
C ASP A 59 -9.28 9.31 -0.33
N PHE A 60 -8.72 8.42 0.49
CA PHE A 60 -7.45 7.75 0.22
C PHE A 60 -7.64 6.36 -0.42
N SER A 61 -8.85 5.97 -0.79
CA SER A 61 -9.14 4.64 -1.35
C SER A 61 -8.25 4.29 -2.54
N GLY A 62 -8.03 5.25 -3.45
CA GLY A 62 -7.12 5.08 -4.59
C GLY A 62 -5.66 4.90 -4.18
N ILE A 63 -5.21 5.56 -3.11
CA ILE A 63 -3.85 5.39 -2.59
C ILE A 63 -3.70 4.01 -1.93
N VAL A 64 -4.67 3.64 -1.09
CA VAL A 64 -4.74 2.32 -0.45
C VAL A 64 -4.71 1.21 -1.50
N ARG A 65 -5.54 1.34 -2.54
CA ARG A 65 -5.58 0.37 -3.63
C ARG A 65 -4.23 0.25 -4.34
N GLY A 66 -3.60 1.37 -4.69
CA GLY A 66 -2.29 1.34 -5.33
C GLY A 66 -1.21 0.71 -4.44
N LEU A 67 -1.28 0.89 -3.12
CA LEU A 67 -0.34 0.27 -2.18
C LEU A 67 -0.54 -1.25 -2.14
N GLN A 68 -1.80 -1.69 -2.14
CA GLN A 68 -2.15 -3.11 -2.20
C GLN A 68 -1.68 -3.74 -3.52
N GLU A 69 -1.88 -3.07 -4.66
CA GLU A 69 -1.45 -3.56 -5.97
C GLU A 69 0.08 -3.72 -6.04
N GLN A 70 0.84 -2.69 -5.65
CA GLN A 70 2.30 -2.79 -5.62
C GLN A 70 2.79 -3.89 -4.67
N ALA A 71 2.20 -4.00 -3.47
CA ALA A 71 2.56 -5.04 -2.52
C ALA A 71 2.25 -6.45 -3.04
N HIS A 72 1.08 -6.62 -3.68
CA HIS A 72 0.66 -7.88 -4.29
C HIS A 72 1.63 -8.30 -5.40
N GLU A 73 2.01 -7.41 -6.31
CA GLU A 73 2.99 -7.69 -7.38
C GLU A 73 4.36 -8.13 -6.85
N LEU A 74 4.73 -7.62 -5.67
CA LEU A 74 5.96 -7.98 -4.96
C LEU A 74 5.83 -9.28 -4.16
N GLY A 75 4.61 -9.83 -4.06
CA GLY A 75 4.27 -11.01 -3.27
C GLY A 75 4.26 -10.76 -1.76
N GLY A 76 4.12 -9.50 -1.34
CA GLY A 76 3.89 -9.14 0.06
C GLY A 76 2.41 -9.23 0.43
N ASP A 77 2.14 -9.63 1.67
CA ASP A 77 0.77 -9.77 2.21
C ASP A 77 0.31 -8.58 3.06
N ALA A 78 1.23 -7.66 3.37
CA ALA A 78 0.88 -6.43 4.06
C ALA A 78 1.81 -5.26 3.70
N VAL A 79 1.30 -4.05 3.89
CA VAL A 79 2.07 -2.80 3.92
C VAL A 79 1.92 -2.17 5.30
N LEU A 80 3.03 -2.06 6.02
CA LEU A 80 3.08 -1.57 7.40
C LEU A 80 3.71 -0.18 7.49
N ASN A 81 3.48 0.49 8.63
CA ASN A 81 3.96 1.85 8.90
C ASN A 81 3.60 2.82 7.78
N CYS A 82 2.37 2.72 7.29
CA CYS A 82 1.89 3.57 6.22
C CYS A 82 1.73 5.01 6.67
N HIS A 83 2.19 5.93 5.84
CA HIS A 83 2.00 7.36 5.98
C HIS A 83 1.25 7.89 4.77
N PHE A 84 0.35 8.85 5.01
CA PHE A 84 -0.47 9.49 4.00
C PHE A 84 -0.34 11.00 4.14
N GLU A 85 -0.01 11.66 3.04
CA GLU A 85 0.18 13.11 2.97
C GLU A 85 -0.68 13.69 1.87
N GLU A 86 -1.15 14.93 2.08
CA GLU A 86 -1.93 15.67 1.11
C GLU A 86 -1.42 17.08 0.96
N GLN A 87 -1.35 17.55 -0.28
CA GLN A 87 -0.88 18.87 -0.62
C GLN A 87 -1.72 19.46 -1.75
N PHE A 88 -2.15 20.70 -1.60
CA PHE A 88 -2.74 21.46 -2.69
C PHE A 88 -1.65 22.06 -3.57
N ILE A 89 -1.75 21.81 -4.87
CA ILE A 89 -0.84 22.29 -5.90
C ILE A 89 -1.64 23.18 -6.84
N ARG A 90 -1.14 24.37 -7.12
CA ARG A 90 -1.73 25.29 -8.08
C ARG A 90 -0.96 25.17 -9.39
N GLU A 91 -1.63 24.75 -10.46
CA GLU A 91 -1.04 24.64 -11.78
C GLU A 91 -0.92 26.02 -12.44
N GLU A 92 -0.06 26.13 -13.46
CA GLU A 92 0.18 27.38 -14.20
C GLU A 92 -1.09 27.90 -14.90
N ASP A 93 -2.01 27.02 -15.26
CA ASP A 93 -3.32 27.35 -15.85
C ASP A 93 -4.37 27.79 -14.82
N GLY A 94 -3.98 27.88 -13.54
CA GLY A 94 -4.82 28.32 -12.43
C GLY A 94 -5.67 27.20 -11.81
N LYS A 95 -5.61 25.96 -12.31
CA LYS A 95 -6.29 24.82 -11.68
C LYS A 95 -5.68 24.50 -10.32
N LEU A 96 -6.55 24.09 -9.40
CA LEU A 96 -6.15 23.58 -8.10
C LEU A 96 -6.21 22.05 -8.15
N LEU A 97 -5.07 21.41 -7.94
CA LEU A 97 -4.97 19.97 -7.76
C LEU A 97 -4.74 19.65 -6.28
N MET A 98 -5.32 18.55 -5.83
CA MET A 98 -4.98 17.92 -4.58
C MET A 98 -4.08 16.72 -4.89
N SER A 99 -2.81 16.80 -4.51
CA SER A 99 -1.85 15.70 -4.57
C SER A 99 -1.92 14.91 -3.28
N GLN A 100 -2.23 13.63 -3.38
CA GLN A 100 -2.18 12.68 -2.28
C GLN A 100 -0.98 11.76 -2.49
N VAL A 101 -0.22 11.48 -1.44
CA VAL A 101 0.88 10.54 -1.46
C VAL A 101 0.71 9.56 -0.32
N GLY A 102 0.88 8.27 -0.60
CA GLY A 102 0.96 7.23 0.41
C GLY A 102 2.24 6.44 0.26
N TYR A 103 2.85 6.05 1.37
CA TYR A 103 4.02 5.20 1.38
C TYR A 103 4.07 4.32 2.61
N GLY A 104 4.73 3.18 2.50
CA GLY A 104 4.88 2.22 3.59
C GLY A 104 5.80 1.08 3.22
N THR A 105 5.99 0.16 4.15
CA THR A 105 6.90 -0.99 3.98
C THR A 105 6.12 -2.24 3.66
N VAL A 106 6.35 -2.81 2.47
CA VAL A 106 5.82 -4.12 2.09
C VAL A 106 6.53 -5.20 2.88
N VAL A 107 5.74 -6.12 3.43
CA VAL A 107 6.23 -7.25 4.20
C VAL A 107 5.58 -8.54 3.73
N MET A 108 6.25 -9.66 4.00
CA MET A 108 5.71 -11.01 3.82
C MET A 108 5.67 -11.69 5.18
N THR A 109 4.47 -12.06 5.62
CA THR A 109 4.26 -12.70 6.92
C THR A 109 4.76 -14.14 6.89
N LYS A 110 5.56 -14.53 7.89
CA LYS A 110 5.99 -15.93 8.05
C LYS A 110 4.88 -16.73 8.72
N ILE A 111 4.11 -17.46 7.93
CA ILE A 111 3.09 -18.37 8.47
C ILE A 111 3.79 -19.63 8.96
N THR A 112 3.90 -19.80 10.27
CA THR A 112 4.29 -21.09 10.85
C THR A 112 3.12 -22.06 10.66
N ARG A 113 3.22 -22.97 9.68
CA ARG A 113 2.26 -24.07 9.52
C ARG A 113 2.57 -25.11 10.61
N PHE A 114 1.61 -25.34 11.52
CA PHE A 114 1.68 -26.38 12.56
C PHE A 114 1.20 -27.73 12.03
#